data_AF-A0A8T7HPQ0-F1
#
_entry.id   AF-A0A8T7HPQ0-F1
#
_cell.length_a   1.000
_cell.length_b   1.000
_cell.length_c   1.000
_cell.angle_alpha   90.00
_cell.angle_beta   90.00
_cell.angle_gamma   90.00
#
_symmetry.space_group_name_H-M   'P 1'
#
loop_
_entity.id
_entity.type
_entity.pdbx_description
1 polymer ?
#
loop_
_entity_poly.entity_id
_entity_poly.type
_entity_poly.pdbx_seq_one_letter_code
_entity_poly.pdbx_strand_id
1 'polypeptide(L)'
;MIIPGARKLINRLIPEVLDREIGDPHIQGEDIEVFPSKKENFKLINKIESPRDIAFVDGGNLELIGAPNFSIQLNRVYGAKWHNDRRITNKRLEFFSATYSTSLVDNQIQYKTIFELDSNEIKLRELLPKEEDLSFAAN
;
A
#
# COMPACT_ATOMS: atom_id res chain seq x y z
N MET A 1 -26.74 -5.86 4.24
CA MET A 1 -26.86 -6.81 3.10
C MET A 1 -25.51 -7.36 2.61
N ILE A 2 -24.42 -6.59 2.67
CA ILE A 2 -23.09 -7.00 2.20
C ILE A 2 -22.50 -8.17 3.02
N ILE A 3 -22.69 -8.18 4.35
CA ILE A 3 -22.11 -9.19 5.25
C ILE A 3 -22.65 -10.62 5.00
N PRO A 4 -23.97 -10.86 4.86
CA PRO A 4 -24.49 -12.19 4.50
C PRO A 4 -24.01 -12.69 3.14
N GLY A 5 -23.92 -11.80 2.13
CA GLY A 5 -23.42 -12.13 0.80
C GLY A 5 -21.94 -12.54 0.81
N ALA A 6 -21.11 -11.75 1.49
CA ALA A 6 -19.68 -12.06 1.67
C ALA A 6 -19.48 -13.40 2.39
N ARG A 7 -20.25 -13.68 3.45
CA ARG A 7 -20.19 -14.96 4.17
C ARG A 7 -20.59 -16.14 3.28
N LYS A 8 -21.63 -15.98 2.45
CA LYS A 8 -22.05 -17.02 1.49
C LYS A 8 -20.98 -17.27 0.42
N LEU A 9 -20.27 -16.23 -0.02
CA LEU A 9 -19.14 -16.35 -0.95
C LEU A 9 -17.96 -17.08 -0.32
N ILE A 10 -17.54 -16.69 0.89
CA ILE A 10 -16.45 -17.35 1.63
C ILE A 10 -16.75 -18.84 1.80
N ASN A 11 -17.96 -19.20 2.23
CA ASN A 11 -18.34 -20.60 2.42
C ASN A 11 -18.32 -21.42 1.11
N ARG A 12 -18.52 -20.78 -0.04
CA ARG A 12 -18.40 -21.43 -1.35
C ARG A 12 -16.94 -21.57 -1.80
N LEU A 13 -16.04 -20.70 -1.34
CA LEU A 13 -14.62 -20.72 -1.70
C LEU A 13 -13.81 -21.68 -0.83
N ILE A 14 -14.17 -21.85 0.45
CA ILE A 14 -13.44 -22.74 1.39
C ILE A 14 -13.18 -24.15 0.81
N PRO A 15 -14.15 -24.84 0.17
CA PRO A 15 -13.91 -26.17 -0.39
C PRO A 15 -13.07 -26.17 -1.68
N GLU A 16 -12.99 -25.04 -2.40
CA GLU A 16 -12.19 -24.89 -3.62
C GLU A 16 -10.73 -24.54 -3.29
N VAL A 17 -10.51 -23.93 -2.13
CA VAL A 17 -9.19 -23.64 -1.55
C VAL A 17 -8.85 -24.75 -0.56
N LEU A 18 -8.79 -26.00 -1.04
CA LEU A 18 -8.23 -27.08 -0.25
C LEU A 18 -6.75 -26.78 0.03
N ASP A 19 -6.32 -26.98 1.27
CA ASP A 19 -4.90 -27.05 1.62
C ASP A 19 -4.28 -28.15 0.77
N ARG A 20 -3.56 -27.74 -0.28
CA ARG A 20 -2.69 -28.66 -1.01
C ARG A 20 -1.64 -29.14 -0.01
N GLU A 21 -1.27 -30.42 -0.09
CA GLU A 21 -0.03 -30.85 0.55
C GLU A 21 1.08 -29.89 0.13
N ILE A 22 1.91 -29.48 1.09
CA ILE A 22 3.04 -28.59 0.82
C ILE A 22 3.91 -29.30 -0.23
N GLY A 23 3.76 -28.91 -1.48
CA GLY A 23 4.55 -29.43 -2.59
C GLY A 23 5.95 -28.84 -2.57
N ASP A 24 6.82 -29.38 -3.41
CA ASP A 24 8.13 -28.77 -3.64
C ASP A 24 7.94 -27.40 -4.31
N PRO A 25 8.56 -26.32 -3.78
CA PRO A 25 8.42 -24.99 -4.36
C PRO A 25 9.03 -24.99 -5.77
N HIS A 26 8.16 -24.89 -6.78
CA HIS A 26 8.58 -24.68 -8.15
C HIS A 26 8.80 -23.17 -8.36
N ILE A 27 10.04 -22.72 -8.19
CA ILE A 27 10.42 -21.33 -8.45
C ILE A 27 11.03 -21.26 -9.85
N GLN A 28 10.41 -20.47 -10.73
CA GLN A 28 10.91 -20.26 -12.08
C GLN A 28 11.95 -19.13 -12.09
N GLY A 29 13.16 -19.46 -12.52
CA GLY A 29 14.28 -18.53 -12.72
C GLY A 29 15.58 -19.33 -12.80
N GLU A 30 16.35 -19.14 -13.88
CA GLU A 30 17.61 -19.88 -14.10
C GLU A 30 18.64 -19.65 -12.98
N ASP A 31 18.49 -18.55 -12.23
CA ASP A 31 19.41 -18.12 -11.16
C ASP A 31 18.88 -18.39 -9.74
N ILE A 32 17.79 -19.16 -9.58
CA ILE A 32 17.18 -19.37 -8.26
C ILE A 32 17.62 -20.72 -7.68
N GLU A 33 18.45 -20.65 -6.64
CA GLU A 33 18.84 -21.81 -5.85
C GLU A 33 17.83 -22.06 -4.72
N VAL A 34 17.23 -23.25 -4.72
CA VAL A 34 16.30 -23.67 -3.65
C VAL A 34 17.09 -24.38 -2.56
N PHE A 35 17.18 -23.75 -1.39
CA PHE A 35 17.78 -24.37 -0.22
C PHE A 35 16.74 -25.19 0.55
N PRO A 36 17.00 -26.46 0.86
CA PRO A 36 16.08 -27.27 1.66
C PRO A 36 16.00 -26.72 3.10
N SER A 37 14.90 -26.98 3.81
CA SER A 37 14.70 -26.59 5.21
C SER A 37 15.56 -27.42 6.20
N LYS A 38 16.88 -27.47 5.99
CA LYS A 38 17.86 -28.17 6.83
C LYS A 38 18.55 -27.18 7.77
N LYS A 39 18.90 -27.63 8.98
CA LYS A 39 19.52 -26.81 10.03
C LYS A 39 20.76 -26.07 9.54
N GLU A 40 21.57 -26.71 8.69
CA GLU A 40 22.81 -26.16 8.13
C GLU A 40 22.58 -24.90 7.29
N ASN A 41 21.37 -24.72 6.75
CA ASN A 41 20.99 -23.56 5.93
C ASN A 41 20.51 -22.36 6.78
N PHE A 42 20.38 -22.53 8.10
CA PHE A 42 20.02 -21.46 9.02
C PHE A 42 21.26 -20.98 9.78
N LYS A 43 21.49 -19.67 9.73
CA LYS A 43 22.53 -19.00 10.53
C LYS A 43 21.89 -18.19 11.64
N LEU A 44 22.45 -18.27 12.83
CA LEU A 44 22.01 -17.44 13.94
C LEU A 44 22.32 -15.98 13.62
N ILE A 45 21.29 -15.13 13.62
CA ILE A 45 21.45 -13.68 13.53
C ILE A 45 21.75 -13.17 14.92
N ASN A 46 23.01 -12.80 15.16
CA ASN A 46 23.42 -12.21 16.44
C ASN A 46 22.87 -10.79 16.56
N LYS A 47 22.48 -10.38 17.76
CA LYS A 47 22.11 -8.99 18.03
C LYS A 47 23.35 -8.10 17.91
N ILE A 48 23.23 -7.02 17.14
CA ILE A 48 24.28 -6.02 16.95
C ILE A 48 23.66 -4.67 17.32
N GLU A 49 24.33 -3.90 18.16
CA GLU A 49 23.96 -2.51 18.42
C GLU A 49 24.48 -1.65 17.28
N SER A 50 23.60 -0.94 16.60
CA SER A 50 23.93 0.01 15.55
C SER A 50 23.69 1.43 16.04
N PRO A 51 24.59 2.39 15.74
CA PRO A 51 24.33 3.80 16.03
C PRO A 51 23.33 4.42 15.04
N ARG A 52 22.89 3.67 14.02
CA ARG A 52 22.02 4.16 12.95
C ARG A 52 20.56 3.92 13.27
N ASP A 53 19.74 4.90 12.94
CA ASP A 53 18.30 4.74 12.91
C ASP A 53 17.83 4.25 11.53
N ILE A 54 16.79 3.44 11.51
CA ILE A 54 16.14 2.95 10.29
C ILE A 54 14.71 3.48 10.25
N ALA A 55 14.30 4.06 9.13
CA ALA A 55 12.92 4.47 8.91
C ALA A 55 12.27 3.57 7.87
N PHE A 56 11.06 3.12 8.18
CA PHE A 56 10.18 2.42 7.25
C PHE A 56 9.03 3.35 6.89
N VAL A 57 8.75 3.47 5.60
CA VAL A 57 7.60 4.19 5.07
C VAL A 57 6.86 3.22 4.17
N ASP A 58 5.57 3.07 4.46
CA ASP A 58 4.67 2.21 3.70
C ASP A 58 3.33 2.91 3.55
N GLY A 59 2.54 2.49 2.56
CA GLY A 59 1.26 3.09 2.30
C GLY A 59 0.38 2.25 1.39
N GLY A 60 -0.86 2.66 1.29
CA GLY A 60 -1.83 2.04 0.40
C GLY A 60 -3.03 2.96 0.17
N ASN A 61 -3.76 2.65 -0.89
CA ASN A 61 -4.96 3.36 -1.28
C ASN A 61 -6.12 2.39 -1.49
N LEU A 62 -7.34 2.90 -1.33
CA LEU A 62 -8.58 2.21 -1.63
C LEU A 62 -9.47 3.15 -2.44
N GLU A 63 -9.84 2.74 -3.66
CA GLU A 63 -10.86 3.46 -4.42
C GLU A 63 -12.23 3.28 -3.75
N LEU A 64 -12.88 4.40 -3.43
CA LEU A 64 -14.20 4.43 -2.81
C LEU A 64 -15.30 4.58 -3.86
N ILE A 65 -15.09 5.49 -4.83
CA ILE A 65 -16.04 5.80 -5.89
C ILE A 65 -15.24 6.12 -7.15
N GLY A 66 -15.50 5.39 -8.23
CA GLY A 66 -14.90 5.62 -9.54
C GLY A 66 -15.96 5.85 -10.63
N ALA A 67 -15.63 6.73 -11.57
CA ALA A 67 -16.37 7.01 -12.79
C ALA A 67 -15.39 7.38 -13.91
N PRO A 68 -15.79 7.38 -15.20
CA PRO A 68 -14.89 7.71 -16.31
C PRO A 68 -14.19 9.07 -16.19
N ASN A 69 -14.81 10.02 -15.49
CA ASN A 69 -14.33 11.40 -15.36
C ASN A 69 -13.82 11.74 -13.94
N PHE A 70 -13.89 10.81 -12.97
CA PHE A 70 -13.30 11.01 -11.64
C PHE A 70 -13.05 9.71 -10.87
N SER A 71 -12.11 9.74 -9.92
CA SER A 71 -11.86 8.68 -8.94
C SER A 71 -11.63 9.32 -7.57
N ILE A 72 -12.38 8.86 -6.56
CA ILE A 72 -12.23 9.27 -5.16
C ILE A 72 -11.62 8.09 -4.40
N GLN A 73 -10.52 8.35 -3.71
CA GLN A 73 -9.74 7.34 -3.02
C GLN A 73 -9.47 7.74 -1.57
N LEU A 74 -9.45 6.74 -0.68
CA LEU A 74 -8.87 6.87 0.65
C LEU A 74 -7.42 6.42 0.59
N ASN A 75 -6.51 7.27 1.02
CA ASN A 75 -5.08 7.01 1.09
C ASN A 75 -4.66 6.92 2.55
N ARG A 76 -3.76 5.98 2.84
CA ARG A 76 -3.09 5.85 4.14
C ARG A 76 -1.60 5.72 3.92
N VAL A 77 -0.83 6.55 4.61
CA VAL A 77 0.62 6.44 4.69
C VAL A 77 1.01 6.24 6.15
N TYR A 78 1.95 5.34 6.40
CA TYR A 78 2.50 5.06 7.71
C TYR A 78 4.02 5.08 7.66
N GLY A 79 4.61 5.92 8.50
CA GLY A 79 6.05 6.01 8.71
C GLY A 79 6.41 5.59 10.13
N ALA A 80 7.48 4.82 10.32
CA ALA A 80 8.02 4.53 11.63
C ALA A 80 9.55 4.54 11.63
N LYS A 81 10.12 5.18 12.65
CA LYS A 81 11.55 5.24 12.90
C LYS A 81 11.93 4.29 14.03
N TRP A 82 12.99 3.53 13.83
CA TRP A 82 13.50 2.52 14.73
C TRP A 82 14.97 2.75 15.03
N HIS A 83 15.37 2.39 16.23
CA HIS A 83 16.76 2.27 16.64
C HIS A 83 16.95 0.88 17.21
N ASN A 84 17.76 0.07 16.54
CA ASN A 84 17.89 -1.36 16.81
C ASN A 84 16.51 -2.05 16.85
N ASP A 85 16.10 -2.61 17.99
CA ASP A 85 14.84 -3.32 18.19
C ASP A 85 13.70 -2.45 18.74
N ARG A 86 13.94 -1.13 18.92
CA ARG A 86 12.97 -0.21 19.52
C ARG A 86 12.43 0.80 18.53
N ARG A 87 11.10 0.89 18.44
CA ARG A 87 10.40 1.97 17.72
C ARG A 87 10.54 3.28 18.49
N ILE A 88 11.16 4.29 17.87
CA ILE A 88 11.34 5.63 18.45
C ILE A 88 10.10 6.48 18.22
N THR A 89 9.65 6.56 16.97
CA THR A 89 8.49 7.37 16.61
C THR A 89 7.73 6.71 15.46
N ASN A 90 6.47 7.05 15.33
CA ASN A 90 5.65 6.68 14.19
C ASN A 90 4.69 7.80 13.85
N LYS A 91 4.26 7.82 12.60
CA LYS A 91 3.29 8.76 12.07
C LYS A 91 2.39 8.01 11.12
N ARG A 92 1.09 8.20 11.27
CA ARG A 92 0.09 7.81 10.29
C ARG A 92 -0.52 9.08 9.72
N LEU A 93 -0.82 9.05 8.43
CA LEU A 93 -1.53 10.09 7.71
C LEU A 93 -2.62 9.42 6.88
N GLU A 94 -3.87 9.82 7.11
CA GLU A 94 -5.01 9.39 6.31
C GLU A 94 -5.63 10.60 5.63
N PHE A 95 -5.90 10.48 4.33
CA PHE A 95 -6.47 11.58 3.55
C PHE A 95 -7.25 11.02 2.37
N PHE A 96 -8.25 11.78 1.94
CA PHE A 96 -8.94 11.53 0.70
C PHE A 96 -8.24 12.24 -0.44
N SER A 97 -8.18 11.59 -1.59
CA SER A 97 -7.86 12.24 -2.86
C SER A 97 -9.03 12.12 -3.81
N ALA A 98 -9.26 13.17 -4.60
CA ALA A 98 -10.18 13.11 -5.72
C ALA A 98 -9.44 13.57 -6.98
N THR A 99 -9.26 12.65 -7.92
CA THR A 99 -8.73 12.95 -9.24
C THR A 99 -9.89 13.03 -10.22
N TYR A 100 -9.98 14.11 -11.01
CA TYR A 100 -11.08 14.32 -11.95
C TYR A 100 -10.59 14.98 -13.23
N SER A 101 -11.26 14.66 -14.34
CA SER A 101 -10.98 15.28 -15.64
C SER A 101 -11.62 16.66 -15.72
N THR A 102 -10.91 17.63 -16.29
CA THR A 102 -11.41 18.98 -16.59
C THR A 102 -11.58 19.18 -18.11
N SER A 103 -11.94 20.40 -18.52
CA SER A 103 -12.07 20.77 -19.93
C SER A 103 -10.79 20.50 -20.72
N LEU A 104 -10.94 20.28 -22.03
CA LEU A 104 -9.82 20.10 -22.95
C LEU A 104 -8.96 21.36 -22.98
N VAL A 105 -7.65 21.19 -22.80
CA VAL A 105 -6.63 22.20 -23.10
C VAL A 105 -5.75 21.59 -24.16
N ASP A 106 -5.55 22.30 -25.27
CA ASP A 106 -4.79 21.82 -26.44
C ASP A 106 -5.26 20.45 -26.96
N ASN A 107 -6.59 20.24 -26.98
CA ASN A 107 -7.25 19.00 -27.41
C ASN A 107 -6.91 17.77 -26.56
N GLN A 108 -6.35 17.96 -25.36
CA GLN A 108 -6.05 16.89 -24.39
C GLN A 108 -6.90 17.02 -23.13
N ILE A 109 -7.36 15.87 -22.61
CA ILE A 109 -8.07 15.81 -21.33
C ILE A 109 -7.06 16.15 -20.23
N GLN A 110 -7.40 17.12 -19.40
CA GLN A 110 -6.58 17.50 -18.25
C GLN A 110 -7.14 16.80 -17.02
N TYR A 111 -6.27 16.28 -16.15
CA TYR A 111 -6.64 15.72 -14.87
C TYR A 111 -6.11 16.61 -13.75
N LYS A 112 -6.95 16.85 -12.75
CA LYS A 112 -6.59 17.54 -11.51
C LYS A 112 -6.84 16.63 -10.33
N THR A 113 -6.00 16.76 -9.31
CA THR A 113 -6.14 16.02 -8.05
C THR A 113 -6.26 17.00 -6.90
N ILE A 114 -7.24 16.80 -6.04
CA ILE A 114 -7.39 17.57 -4.79
C ILE A 114 -7.28 16.64 -3.58
N PHE A 115 -6.83 17.18 -2.45
CA PHE A 115 -6.71 16.43 -1.20
C PHE A 115 -7.54 17.02 -0.07
N GLU A 116 -8.19 16.13 0.68
CA GLU A 116 -8.93 16.47 1.88
C GLU A 116 -8.46 15.60 3.06
N LEU A 117 -8.21 16.23 4.21
CA LEU A 117 -7.83 15.53 5.44
C LEU A 117 -8.98 15.52 6.42
N ASP A 118 -8.91 14.65 7.43
CA ASP A 118 -9.75 14.83 8.62
C ASP A 118 -9.45 16.20 9.26
N SER A 119 -10.51 16.90 9.68
CA SER A 119 -10.42 18.17 10.41
C SER A 119 -9.45 18.15 11.61
N ASN A 120 -9.31 17.00 12.27
CA ASN A 120 -8.40 16.80 13.40
C ASN A 120 -6.93 16.66 12.97
N GLU A 121 -6.68 16.37 11.69
CA GLU A 121 -5.35 16.12 11.12
C GLU A 121 -4.86 17.25 10.20
N ILE A 122 -5.52 18.42 10.20
CA ILE A 122 -5.24 19.51 9.25
C ILE A 122 -3.79 19.99 9.24
N LYS A 123 -3.09 19.86 10.39
CA LYS A 123 -1.66 20.18 10.52
C LYS A 123 -0.77 19.30 9.64
N LEU A 124 -1.22 18.11 9.29
CA LEU A 124 -0.49 17.17 8.45
C LEU A 124 -0.58 17.49 6.96
N ARG A 125 -1.35 18.51 6.56
CA ARG A 125 -1.42 18.96 5.17
C ARG A 125 -0.04 19.36 4.62
N GLU A 126 0.87 19.81 5.48
CA GLU A 126 2.26 20.13 5.11
C GLU A 126 3.07 18.91 4.63
N LEU A 127 2.62 17.69 4.95
CA LEU A 127 3.26 16.44 4.54
C LEU A 127 2.70 15.89 3.23
N LEU A 128 1.60 16.44 2.73
CA LEU A 128 1.03 16.02 1.45
C LEU A 128 1.80 16.64 0.28
N PRO A 129 1.87 15.94 -0.87
CA PRO A 129 2.31 16.56 -2.10
C PRO A 129 1.37 17.72 -2.45
N LYS A 130 1.84 18.61 -3.32
CA LYS A 130 0.96 19.67 -3.83
C LYS A 130 0.02 19.09 -4.87
N GLU A 131 -1.17 19.66 -4.98
CA GLU A 131 -2.18 19.26 -5.97
C GLU A 131 -1.68 19.45 -7.42
N GLU A 132 -0.78 20.41 -7.64
CA GLU A 132 -0.11 20.64 -8.93
C GLU A 132 0.82 19.49 -9.33
N ASP A 133 1.42 18.79 -8.35
CA ASP A 133 2.34 17.67 -8.60
C ASP A 133 1.61 16.45 -9.21
N LEU A 134 0.29 16.35 -9.00
CA LEU A 134 -0.58 15.28 -9.49
C LEU A 134 -1.62 15.78 -10.51
N SER A 135 -1.34 16.90 -11.17
CA SER A 135 -2.14 17.43 -12.27
C SER A 135 -1.41 17.22 -13.60
N PHE A 136 -2.03 16.54 -14.56
CA PHE A 136 -1.38 16.14 -15.81
C PHE A 136 -2.37 16.06 -16.98
N ALA A 137 -1.85 16.19 -18.20
CA ALA A 137 -2.60 15.97 -19.43
C ALA A 137 -2.59 14.48 -19.82
N ALA A 138 -3.69 13.98 -20.35
CA ALA A 138 -3.73 12.68 -21.01
C ALA A 138 -2.83 12.72 -22.25
N ASN A 139 -1.82 11.85 -22.29
CA ASN A 139 -0.99 11.63 -23.48
C ASN A 139 -1.78 10.96 -24.61
#